data_AF-A0A5J4KTV3-F1
#
_entry.id   AF-A0A5J4KTV3-F1
#
_cell.length_a   1.000
_cell.length_b   1.000
_cell.length_c   1.000
_cell.angle_alpha   90.00
_cell.angle_beta   90.00
_cell.angle_gamma   90.00
#
_symmetry.space_group_name_H-M   'P 1'
#
loop_
_entity.id
_entity.type
_entity.pdbx_description
1 polymer ?
#
loop_
_entity_poly.entity_id
_entity_poly.type
_entity_poly.pdbx_seq_one_letter_code
_entity_poly.pdbx_strand_id
1 'polypeptide(L)'
;MSDLSGIRTKVIGIVSDDSGKLTNPGDYDRNIAAAIAIYSKHRPNLKVVDITGNGGHDYDLPSGWIDEFSVIKSIEYPIGDVPATLIDNDKYEIYQSPTAKKIRLINDTPSASESFRVTFTTLRTDTTIPDGDIDALCNLASALCLEELANAYAQTSDSTIAADSVNYRTKSFDFAQRAKRLMQLYKEHMGIREDDITQPASAVIDLDIKYPGGGERLTHPRSRRKMR
;
A
#
# COMPACT_ATOMS: atom_id res chain seq x y z
N MET A 1 -19.79 2.47 -7.51
CA MET A 1 -18.92 1.31 -7.86
C MET A 1 -18.30 1.62 -9.20
N SER A 2 -17.04 2.05 -9.20
CA SER A 2 -16.25 2.08 -10.44
C SER A 2 -16.05 0.66 -10.93
N ASP A 3 -16.40 0.42 -12.17
CA ASP A 3 -16.02 -0.77 -12.91
C ASP A 3 -14.71 -0.51 -13.67
N LEU A 4 -13.98 -1.58 -14.01
CA LEU A 4 -12.78 -1.50 -14.85
C LEU A 4 -13.02 -0.67 -16.13
N SER A 5 -14.22 -0.73 -16.69
CA SER A 5 -14.59 0.01 -17.91
C SER A 5 -14.55 1.53 -17.70
N GLY A 6 -15.14 2.04 -16.61
CA GLY A 6 -15.13 3.46 -16.29
C GLY A 6 -13.73 3.99 -15.98
N ILE A 7 -12.92 3.20 -15.25
CA ILE A 7 -11.51 3.53 -14.98
C ILE A 7 -10.74 3.62 -16.30
N ARG A 8 -10.92 2.62 -17.18
CA ARG A 8 -10.26 2.60 -18.50
C ARG A 8 -10.64 3.81 -19.34
N THR A 9 -11.93 4.15 -19.43
CA THR A 9 -12.39 5.33 -20.19
C THR A 9 -11.77 6.61 -19.66
N LYS A 10 -11.66 6.77 -18.34
CA LYS A 10 -11.04 7.95 -17.72
C LYS A 10 -9.54 8.01 -18.00
N VAL A 11 -8.83 6.89 -17.88
CA VAL A 11 -7.39 6.79 -18.19
C VAL A 11 -7.13 7.11 -19.67
N ILE A 12 -7.91 6.57 -20.59
CA ILE A 12 -7.82 6.87 -22.03
C ILE A 12 -8.01 8.37 -22.28
N GLY A 13 -9.01 8.99 -21.65
CA GLY A 13 -9.24 10.43 -21.75
C GLY A 13 -8.07 11.27 -21.23
N ILE A 14 -7.45 10.89 -20.11
CA ILE A 14 -6.30 11.61 -19.53
C ILE A 14 -5.05 11.47 -20.39
N VAL A 15 -4.77 10.26 -20.89
CA VAL A 15 -3.60 10.01 -21.75
C VAL A 15 -3.77 10.73 -23.08
N SER A 16 -4.97 10.67 -23.66
CA SER A 16 -5.30 11.27 -24.98
C SER A 16 -4.24 10.92 -26.02
N ASP A 17 -3.92 9.64 -26.18
CA ASP A 17 -2.96 9.17 -27.18
C ASP A 17 -3.56 9.23 -28.59
N ASP A 18 -3.16 10.24 -29.37
CA ASP A 18 -3.52 10.38 -30.79
C ASP A 18 -2.53 9.63 -31.71
N SER A 19 -1.50 9.00 -31.15
CA SER A 19 -0.44 8.37 -31.94
C SER A 19 -0.72 6.93 -32.38
N GLY A 20 -1.74 6.31 -31.79
CA GLY A 20 -2.07 4.91 -32.01
C GLY A 20 -0.99 3.93 -31.53
N LYS A 21 -0.01 4.35 -30.74
CA LYS A 21 1.04 3.44 -30.21
C LYS A 21 0.52 2.58 -29.06
N LEU A 22 -0.44 3.06 -28.28
CA LEU A 22 -1.24 2.26 -27.35
C LEU A 22 -2.60 1.96 -27.98
N THR A 23 -2.63 1.25 -29.11
CA THR A 23 -3.90 0.92 -29.80
C THR A 23 -4.58 -0.31 -29.22
N ASN A 24 -3.86 -1.20 -28.52
CA ASN A 24 -4.46 -2.38 -27.94
C ASN A 24 -5.04 -2.05 -26.55
N PRO A 25 -6.33 -2.34 -26.30
CA PRO A 25 -6.94 -2.17 -24.98
C PRO A 25 -6.16 -2.87 -23.84
N GLY A 26 -5.44 -3.94 -24.17
CA GLY A 26 -4.61 -4.69 -23.22
C GLY A 26 -3.42 -3.92 -22.65
N ASP A 27 -2.91 -2.89 -23.34
CA ASP A 27 -1.78 -2.10 -22.84
C ASP A 27 -2.23 -1.18 -21.69
N TYR A 28 -3.43 -0.62 -21.78
CA TYR A 28 -4.05 0.15 -20.69
C TYR A 28 -4.38 -0.75 -19.50
N ASP A 29 -4.93 -1.93 -19.73
CA ASP A 29 -5.32 -2.85 -18.65
C ASP A 29 -4.12 -3.30 -17.81
N ARG A 30 -2.97 -3.56 -18.47
CA ARG A 30 -1.74 -3.91 -17.77
C ARG A 30 -1.27 -2.79 -16.84
N ASN A 31 -1.28 -1.55 -17.33
CA ASN A 31 -0.89 -0.38 -16.54
C ASN A 31 -1.89 -0.06 -15.43
N ILE A 32 -3.19 -0.26 -15.67
CA ILE A 32 -4.23 -0.15 -14.64
C ILE A 32 -4.02 -1.21 -13.55
N ALA A 33 -3.75 -2.46 -13.92
CA ALA A 33 -3.46 -3.53 -12.95
C ALA A 33 -2.20 -3.22 -12.12
N ALA A 34 -1.14 -2.70 -12.75
CA ALA A 34 0.06 -2.26 -12.06
C ALA A 34 -0.22 -1.10 -11.08
N ALA A 35 -1.03 -0.12 -11.51
CA ALA A 35 -1.46 0.98 -10.65
C ALA A 35 -2.28 0.50 -9.45
N ILE A 36 -3.19 -0.46 -9.64
CA ILE A 36 -3.98 -1.06 -8.54
C ILE A 36 -3.04 -1.77 -7.55
N ALA A 37 -2.02 -2.48 -8.02
CA ALA A 37 -1.05 -3.13 -7.15
C ALA A 37 -0.24 -2.13 -6.31
N ILE A 38 0.20 -1.02 -6.91
CA ILE A 38 0.91 0.07 -6.20
C ILE A 38 -0.02 0.73 -5.18
N TYR A 39 -1.24 1.10 -5.61
CA TYR A 39 -2.24 1.71 -4.74
C TYR A 39 -2.59 0.80 -3.55
N SER A 40 -2.69 -0.51 -3.78
CA SER A 40 -2.94 -1.50 -2.72
C SER A 40 -1.82 -1.55 -1.68
N LYS A 41 -0.56 -1.29 -2.04
CA LYS A 41 0.54 -1.20 -1.07
C LYS A 41 0.39 0.00 -0.15
N HIS A 42 -0.07 1.13 -0.69
CA HIS A 42 -0.26 2.34 0.11
C HIS A 42 -1.56 2.32 0.92
N ARG A 43 -2.65 1.81 0.33
CA ARG A 43 -3.97 1.74 0.97
C ARG A 43 -4.58 0.34 0.76
N PRO A 44 -4.14 -0.68 1.52
CA PRO A 44 -4.66 -2.04 1.37
C PRO A 44 -6.16 -2.10 1.65
N ASN A 45 -6.82 -3.13 1.12
CA ASN A 45 -8.17 -3.46 1.52
C ASN A 45 -8.15 -4.13 2.91
N LEU A 46 -9.20 -3.96 3.69
CA LEU A 46 -9.40 -4.71 4.93
C LEU A 46 -10.49 -5.76 4.70
N LYS A 47 -10.15 -7.01 4.92
CA LYS A 47 -11.09 -8.12 4.85
C LYS A 47 -11.30 -8.67 6.26
N VAL A 48 -12.57 -8.93 6.59
CA VAL A 48 -13.01 -9.48 7.87
C VAL A 48 -13.55 -10.87 7.60
N VAL A 49 -13.03 -11.86 8.33
CA VAL A 49 -13.44 -13.26 8.21
C VAL A 49 -13.57 -13.86 9.61
N ASP A 50 -14.69 -14.54 9.83
CA ASP A 50 -14.93 -15.30 11.05
C ASP A 50 -14.39 -16.73 10.84
N ILE A 51 -13.48 -17.18 11.71
CA ILE A 51 -12.86 -18.49 11.68
C ILE A 51 -13.43 -19.32 12.82
N THR A 52 -13.96 -20.51 12.50
CA THR A 52 -14.47 -21.45 13.51
C THR A 52 -13.30 -22.06 14.29
N GLY A 53 -13.45 -22.11 15.63
CA GLY A 53 -12.51 -22.76 16.53
C GLY A 53 -12.36 -24.25 16.25
N ASN A 54 -11.25 -24.83 16.68
CA ASN A 54 -11.00 -26.27 16.61
C ASN A 54 -10.53 -26.84 17.96
N GLY A 55 -10.57 -26.05 19.03
CA GLY A 55 -10.05 -26.38 20.35
C GLY A 55 -8.52 -26.37 20.45
N GLY A 56 -7.82 -25.97 19.39
CA GLY A 56 -6.37 -25.84 19.35
C GLY A 56 -5.91 -24.38 19.28
N HIS A 57 -4.59 -24.23 19.17
CA HIS A 57 -3.91 -22.94 19.05
C HIS A 57 -3.65 -22.53 17.59
N ASP A 58 -3.55 -23.50 16.68
CA ASP A 58 -3.10 -23.28 15.31
C ASP A 58 -4.27 -23.37 14.32
N TYR A 59 -4.46 -22.29 13.56
CA TYR A 59 -5.52 -22.09 12.59
C TYR A 59 -4.95 -21.82 11.20
N ASP A 60 -5.62 -22.32 10.17
CA ASP A 60 -5.23 -22.02 8.80
C ASP A 60 -5.48 -20.54 8.46
N LEU A 61 -4.66 -19.99 7.56
CA LEU A 61 -4.82 -18.60 7.12
C LEU A 61 -6.14 -18.41 6.34
N PRO A 62 -6.81 -17.26 6.50
CA PRO A 62 -8.10 -17.01 5.87
C PRO A 62 -8.01 -16.93 4.34
N SER A 63 -9.12 -17.20 3.66
CA SER A 63 -9.19 -17.12 2.20
C SER A 63 -8.90 -15.72 1.67
N GLY A 64 -8.01 -15.63 0.69
CA GLY A 64 -7.52 -14.35 0.15
C GLY A 64 -6.32 -13.78 0.92
N TRP A 65 -5.75 -14.53 1.87
CA TRP A 65 -4.42 -14.23 2.38
C TRP A 65 -3.39 -14.32 1.25
N ILE A 66 -2.62 -13.25 1.11
CA ILE A 66 -1.53 -13.12 0.14
C ILE A 66 -0.23 -13.06 0.90
N ASP A 67 0.68 -13.96 0.54
CA ASP A 67 1.97 -14.03 1.21
C ASP A 67 2.78 -12.74 1.03
N GLU A 68 3.55 -12.38 2.06
CA GLU A 68 4.39 -11.16 2.13
C GLU A 68 3.64 -9.82 2.00
N PHE A 69 2.32 -9.82 1.77
CA PHE A 69 1.50 -8.62 1.69
C PHE A 69 0.51 -8.51 2.85
N SER A 70 -0.10 -9.64 3.22
CA SER A 70 -1.20 -9.65 4.19
C SER A 70 -0.66 -9.57 5.60
N VAL A 71 -1.31 -8.76 6.42
CA VAL A 71 -0.97 -8.52 7.82
C VAL A 71 -2.28 -8.52 8.60
N ILE A 72 -2.29 -9.22 9.73
CA ILE A 72 -3.42 -9.19 10.66
C ILE A 72 -3.46 -7.81 11.33
N LYS A 73 -4.61 -7.16 11.30
CA LYS A 73 -4.86 -5.86 11.93
C LYS A 73 -5.46 -6.00 13.32
N SER A 74 -6.35 -6.96 13.49
CA SER A 74 -6.96 -7.27 14.76
C SER A 74 -7.60 -8.64 14.73
N ILE A 75 -7.71 -9.25 15.90
CA ILE A 75 -8.50 -10.45 16.14
C ILE A 75 -9.51 -10.11 17.25
N GLU A 76 -10.79 -10.33 16.99
CA GLU A 76 -11.87 -10.19 17.97
C GLU A 76 -12.25 -11.58 18.48
N TYR A 77 -12.16 -11.76 19.80
CA TYR A 77 -12.56 -12.98 20.49
C TYR A 77 -12.79 -12.70 21.99
N PRO A 78 -13.93 -13.11 22.57
CA PRO A 78 -15.11 -13.68 21.89
C PRO A 78 -15.83 -12.64 21.01
N ILE A 79 -16.52 -13.12 19.98
CA ILE A 79 -17.27 -12.25 19.05
C ILE A 79 -18.56 -11.75 19.70
N GLY A 80 -18.87 -10.47 19.52
CA GLY A 80 -20.18 -9.89 19.84
C GLY A 80 -20.26 -9.12 21.16
N ASP A 81 -19.15 -9.02 21.89
CA ASP A 81 -19.05 -8.17 23.07
C ASP A 81 -19.19 -6.67 22.70
N VAL A 82 -19.75 -5.88 23.62
CA VAL A 82 -19.86 -4.43 23.48
C VAL A 82 -19.27 -3.75 24.73
N PRO A 83 -18.08 -3.12 24.65
CA PRO A 83 -17.21 -2.98 23.47
C PRO A 83 -16.57 -4.30 23.03
N ALA A 84 -16.18 -4.38 21.75
CA ALA A 84 -15.56 -5.58 21.19
C ALA A 84 -14.27 -5.96 21.93
N THR A 85 -14.15 -7.25 22.28
CA THR A 85 -12.97 -7.80 22.93
C THR A 85 -11.94 -8.17 21.88
N LEU A 86 -10.86 -7.38 21.79
CA LEU A 86 -9.76 -7.62 20.86
C LEU A 86 -8.62 -8.37 21.57
N ILE A 87 -8.08 -9.39 20.91
CA ILE A 87 -6.86 -10.05 21.37
C ILE A 87 -5.68 -9.10 21.13
N ASP A 88 -4.86 -8.92 22.16
CA ASP A 88 -3.64 -8.10 22.09
C ASP A 88 -2.65 -8.67 21.04
N ASN A 89 -1.89 -7.78 20.38
CA ASN A 89 -0.97 -8.16 19.30
C ASN A 89 0.17 -9.10 19.73
N ASP A 90 0.45 -9.20 21.03
CA ASP A 90 1.46 -10.10 21.60
C ASP A 90 0.89 -11.50 21.92
N LYS A 91 -0.43 -11.69 21.82
CA LYS A 91 -1.12 -12.95 22.12
C LYS A 91 -1.46 -13.78 20.89
N TYR A 92 -1.08 -13.30 19.70
CA TYR A 92 -1.20 -14.07 18.47
C TYR A 92 0.01 -13.82 17.56
N GLU A 93 0.37 -14.81 16.76
CA GLU A 93 1.44 -14.69 15.78
C GLU A 93 1.12 -15.46 14.49
N ILE A 94 1.85 -15.12 13.42
CA ILE A 94 1.86 -15.95 12.21
C ILE A 94 2.98 -16.97 12.37
N TYR A 95 2.61 -18.19 12.71
CA TYR A 95 3.56 -19.28 12.90
C TYR A 95 3.92 -19.90 11.55
N GLN A 96 5.21 -19.88 11.22
CA GLN A 96 5.77 -20.58 10.07
C GLN A 96 6.16 -22.00 10.46
N SER A 97 5.41 -23.00 9.99
CA SER A 97 5.86 -24.38 10.00
C SER A 97 6.58 -24.74 8.68
N PRO A 98 7.33 -25.86 8.62
CA PRO A 98 7.95 -26.32 7.38
C PRO A 98 6.95 -26.61 6.24
N THR A 99 5.68 -26.82 6.58
CA THR A 99 4.63 -27.22 5.62
C THR A 99 3.65 -26.11 5.31
N ALA A 100 3.36 -25.20 6.25
CA ALA A 100 2.40 -24.11 6.07
C ALA A 100 2.59 -22.94 7.06
N LYS A 101 2.12 -21.76 6.69
CA LYS A 101 1.90 -20.63 7.60
C LYS A 101 0.53 -20.77 8.27
N LYS A 102 0.45 -20.51 9.57
CA LYS A 102 -0.77 -20.60 10.36
C LYS A 102 -0.92 -19.40 11.28
N ILE A 103 -2.15 -19.08 11.67
CA ILE A 103 -2.43 -18.16 12.77
C ILE A 103 -2.31 -18.98 14.06
N ARG A 104 -1.39 -18.58 14.94
CA ARG A 104 -1.24 -19.17 16.26
C ARG A 104 -1.80 -18.23 17.31
N LEU A 105 -2.81 -18.67 18.05
CA LEU A 105 -3.29 -18.02 19.26
C LEU A 105 -2.54 -18.59 20.47
N ILE A 106 -1.91 -17.74 21.27
CA ILE A 106 -0.98 -18.20 22.33
C ILE A 106 -1.77 -18.66 23.56
N ASN A 107 -2.71 -17.84 24.03
CA ASN A 107 -3.43 -18.08 25.28
C ASN A 107 -4.86 -18.57 25.06
N ASP A 108 -5.39 -18.44 23.84
CA ASP A 108 -6.78 -18.71 23.52
C ASP A 108 -6.90 -19.98 22.66
N THR A 109 -7.89 -20.80 22.99
CA THR A 109 -8.25 -22.01 22.23
C THR A 109 -9.76 -22.06 22.00
N PRO A 110 -10.28 -21.26 21.04
CA PRO A 110 -11.70 -21.30 20.69
C PRO A 110 -12.18 -22.72 20.39
N SER A 111 -13.27 -23.13 21.02
CA SER A 111 -13.87 -24.46 20.80
C SER A 111 -14.56 -24.55 19.43
N ALA A 112 -14.94 -25.74 19.00
CA ALA A 112 -15.64 -25.94 17.72
C ALA A 112 -17.02 -25.25 17.63
N SER A 113 -17.59 -24.85 18.76
CA SER A 113 -18.82 -24.06 18.84
C SER A 113 -18.59 -22.54 18.83
N GLU A 114 -17.35 -22.10 18.96
CA GLU A 114 -16.97 -20.70 19.02
C GLU A 114 -16.28 -20.28 17.72
N SER A 115 -16.31 -19.00 17.43
CA SER A 115 -15.55 -18.40 16.34
C SER A 115 -14.82 -17.16 16.83
N PHE A 116 -13.72 -16.84 16.17
CA PHE A 116 -13.01 -15.59 16.34
C PHE A 116 -12.98 -14.86 15.00
N ARG A 117 -13.01 -13.53 15.05
CA ARG A 117 -13.05 -12.69 13.85
C ARG A 117 -11.68 -12.10 13.59
N VAL A 118 -11.14 -12.38 12.40
CA VAL A 118 -9.85 -11.86 11.96
C VAL A 118 -10.07 -10.74 10.96
N THR A 119 -9.49 -9.58 11.23
CA THR A 119 -9.37 -8.48 10.27
C THR A 119 -7.95 -8.46 9.73
N PHE A 120 -7.78 -8.60 8.41
CA PHE A 120 -6.47 -8.63 7.76
C PHE A 120 -6.44 -7.82 6.47
N THR A 121 -5.23 -7.46 6.01
CA THR A 121 -5.03 -6.72 4.76
C THR A 121 -5.06 -7.63 3.54
N THR A 122 -5.69 -7.19 2.46
CA THR A 122 -5.66 -7.84 1.14
C THR A 122 -5.45 -6.82 0.02
N LEU A 123 -5.06 -7.28 -1.17
CA LEU A 123 -5.01 -6.41 -2.35
C LEU A 123 -6.40 -5.86 -2.66
N ARG A 124 -6.46 -4.63 -3.18
CA ARG A 124 -7.68 -4.08 -3.76
C ARG A 124 -7.82 -4.56 -5.20
N THR A 125 -9.07 -4.68 -5.61
CA THR A 125 -9.52 -4.82 -6.99
C THR A 125 -10.19 -3.53 -7.46
N ASP A 126 -10.44 -3.40 -8.76
CA ASP A 126 -11.18 -2.31 -9.41
C ASP A 126 -12.50 -1.95 -8.71
N THR A 127 -13.20 -2.93 -8.17
CA THR A 127 -14.49 -2.76 -7.47
C THR A 127 -14.38 -2.34 -6.00
N THR A 128 -13.22 -2.53 -5.38
CA THR A 128 -13.02 -2.27 -3.94
C THR A 128 -12.41 -0.90 -3.67
N ILE A 129 -12.10 -0.11 -4.69
CA ILE A 129 -11.45 1.20 -4.51
C ILE A 129 -12.49 2.22 -4.02
N PRO A 130 -12.21 3.01 -2.97
CA PRO A 130 -13.12 4.05 -2.52
C PRO A 130 -13.35 5.10 -3.62
N ASP A 131 -14.60 5.59 -3.75
CA ASP A 131 -14.95 6.51 -4.84
C ASP A 131 -14.10 7.80 -4.84
N GLY A 132 -13.68 8.28 -3.65
CA GLY A 132 -12.82 9.46 -3.52
C GLY A 132 -11.39 9.27 -4.06
N ASP A 133 -10.91 8.03 -4.17
CA ASP A 133 -9.54 7.72 -4.57
C ASP A 133 -9.43 7.32 -6.06
N ILE A 134 -10.55 7.21 -6.77
CA ILE A 134 -10.59 6.80 -8.18
C ILE A 134 -9.75 7.74 -9.04
N ASP A 135 -9.84 9.05 -8.79
CA ASP A 135 -9.13 10.07 -9.57
C ASP A 135 -7.62 9.96 -9.40
N ALA A 136 -7.18 9.67 -8.17
CA ALA A 136 -5.78 9.42 -7.86
C ALA A 136 -5.27 8.16 -8.54
N LEU A 137 -6.05 7.07 -8.52
CA LEU A 137 -5.72 5.84 -9.24
C LEU A 137 -5.60 6.10 -10.76
N CYS A 138 -6.55 6.84 -11.34
CA CYS A 138 -6.52 7.17 -12.77
C CYS A 138 -5.26 7.96 -13.11
N ASN A 139 -4.88 8.95 -12.29
CA ASN A 139 -3.63 9.70 -12.48
C ASN A 139 -2.40 8.78 -12.42
N LEU A 140 -2.35 7.84 -11.47
CA LEU A 140 -1.27 6.86 -11.37
C LEU A 140 -1.20 5.95 -12.60
N ALA A 141 -2.33 5.37 -13.01
CA ALA A 141 -2.41 4.51 -14.18
C ALA A 141 -2.01 5.27 -15.46
N SER A 142 -2.50 6.49 -15.64
CA SER A 142 -2.13 7.35 -16.76
C SER A 142 -0.65 7.73 -16.74
N ALA A 143 -0.04 7.96 -15.56
CA ALA A 143 1.39 8.20 -15.46
C ALA A 143 2.21 7.00 -15.99
N LEU A 144 1.84 5.78 -15.60
CA LEU A 144 2.50 4.56 -16.10
C LEU A 144 2.34 4.39 -17.62
N CYS A 145 1.14 4.63 -18.16
CA CYS A 145 0.92 4.61 -19.61
C CYS A 145 1.78 5.66 -20.35
N LEU A 146 1.91 6.86 -19.80
CA LEU A 146 2.70 7.93 -20.39
C LEU A 146 4.21 7.65 -20.33
N GLU A 147 4.69 6.99 -19.28
CA GLU A 147 6.09 6.52 -19.20
C GLU A 147 6.38 5.46 -20.27
N GLU A 148 5.45 4.52 -20.47
CA GLU A 148 5.58 3.51 -21.52
C GLU A 148 5.62 4.16 -22.92
N LEU A 149 4.74 5.13 -23.19
CA LEU A 149 4.77 5.91 -24.42
C LEU A 149 6.09 6.68 -24.59
N ALA A 150 6.57 7.34 -23.53
CA ALA A 150 7.83 8.07 -23.57
C ALA A 150 9.00 7.16 -23.94
N ASN A 151 9.04 5.94 -23.38
CA ASN A 151 10.03 4.91 -23.69
C ASN A 151 9.90 4.42 -25.15
N ALA A 152 8.67 4.20 -25.64
CA ALA A 152 8.45 3.81 -27.04
C ALA A 152 8.88 4.91 -28.04
N TYR A 153 8.72 6.19 -27.67
CA TYR A 153 9.23 7.31 -28.48
C TYR A 153 10.74 7.50 -28.38
N ALA A 154 11.35 7.18 -27.24
CA ALA A 154 12.81 7.20 -27.09
C ALA A 154 13.48 6.10 -27.93
N GLN A 155 12.89 4.90 -28.00
CA GLN A 155 13.43 3.80 -28.81
C GLN A 155 13.34 4.04 -30.32
N THR A 156 12.39 4.87 -30.77
CA THR A 156 12.17 5.17 -32.20
C THR A 156 13.01 6.34 -32.74
N SER A 157 13.86 6.96 -31.91
CA SER A 157 14.64 8.14 -32.31
C SER A 157 15.86 7.86 -33.21
N ASP A 158 16.14 6.60 -33.55
CA ASP A 158 17.26 6.21 -34.41
C ASP A 158 16.78 5.91 -35.84
N SER A 159 16.49 6.96 -36.61
CA SER A 159 16.14 6.85 -38.03
C SER A 159 17.12 7.66 -38.87
N THR A 160 18.09 6.94 -39.45
CA THR A 160 19.30 7.42 -40.14
C THR A 160 19.08 7.92 -41.57
N ILE A 161 17.88 8.37 -41.96
CA ILE A 161 17.63 8.84 -43.33
C ILE A 161 16.83 10.15 -43.33
N ALA A 162 17.43 11.15 -43.99
CA ALA A 162 16.93 12.51 -44.13
C ALA A 162 15.67 12.60 -45.01
N ALA A 163 14.54 13.00 -44.41
CA ALA A 163 13.53 13.92 -44.95
C ALA A 163 12.33 13.93 -43.99
N ASP A 164 12.04 15.10 -43.41
CA ASP A 164 10.89 15.37 -42.52
C ASP A 164 10.83 14.51 -41.23
N SER A 165 11.86 14.62 -40.40
CA SER A 165 11.86 14.01 -39.08
C SER A 165 10.85 14.72 -38.16
N VAL A 166 9.66 14.16 -38.06
CA VAL A 166 8.72 14.46 -36.97
C VAL A 166 9.51 14.45 -35.66
N ASN A 167 9.38 15.50 -34.85
CA ASN A 167 10.26 15.76 -33.71
C ASN A 167 10.00 14.79 -32.53
N TYR A 168 10.34 13.49 -32.70
CA TYR A 168 10.02 12.40 -31.78
C TYR A 168 10.70 12.55 -30.41
N ARG A 169 11.88 13.19 -30.37
CA ARG A 169 12.60 13.50 -29.13
C ARG A 169 11.82 14.45 -28.22
N THR A 170 11.21 15.49 -28.80
CA THR A 170 10.37 16.43 -28.06
C THR A 170 9.13 15.74 -27.51
N LYS A 171 8.48 14.87 -28.31
CA LYS A 171 7.33 14.08 -27.87
C LYS A 171 7.65 13.16 -26.68
N SER A 172 8.79 12.45 -26.72
CA SER A 172 9.24 11.60 -25.60
C SER A 172 9.41 12.42 -24.30
N PHE A 173 10.01 13.62 -24.41
CA PHE A 173 10.17 14.51 -23.26
C PHE A 173 8.83 15.04 -22.73
N ASP A 174 7.91 15.45 -23.61
CA ASP A 174 6.60 15.97 -23.22
C ASP A 174 5.76 14.93 -22.48
N PHE A 175 5.77 13.68 -22.95
CA PHE A 175 5.09 12.57 -22.26
C PHE A 175 5.73 12.26 -20.91
N ALA A 176 7.06 12.26 -20.81
CA ALA A 176 7.76 12.08 -19.54
C ALA A 176 7.44 13.20 -18.54
N GLN A 177 7.31 14.46 -18.98
CA GLN A 177 6.92 15.58 -18.11
C GLN A 177 5.47 15.46 -17.63
N ARG A 178 4.55 15.09 -18.51
CA ARG A 178 3.14 14.82 -18.12
C ARG A 178 3.05 13.67 -17.13
N ALA A 179 3.79 12.59 -17.34
CA ALA A 179 3.83 11.45 -16.43
C ALA A 179 4.28 11.87 -15.02
N LYS A 180 5.36 12.67 -14.92
CA LYS A 180 5.85 13.23 -13.65
C LYS A 180 4.78 14.06 -12.95
N ARG A 181 4.06 14.92 -13.68
CA ARG A 181 2.99 15.75 -13.09
C ARG A 181 1.85 14.90 -12.54
N LEU A 182 1.41 13.88 -13.26
CA LEU A 182 0.34 12.98 -12.80
C LEU A 182 0.78 12.14 -11.59
N MET A 183 2.03 11.69 -11.56
CA MET A 183 2.62 11.01 -10.40
C MET A 183 2.66 11.94 -9.18
N GLN A 184 2.97 13.22 -9.37
CA GLN A 184 2.95 14.22 -8.30
C GLN A 184 1.53 14.41 -7.75
N LEU A 185 0.52 14.55 -8.62
CA LEU A 185 -0.88 14.64 -8.19
C LEU A 185 -1.34 13.40 -7.41
N TYR A 186 -0.88 12.21 -7.81
CA TYR A 186 -1.13 10.98 -7.06
C TYR A 186 -0.50 11.03 -5.67
N LYS A 187 0.78 11.41 -5.56
CA LYS A 187 1.48 11.55 -4.28
C LYS A 187 0.83 12.58 -3.36
N GLU A 188 0.44 13.73 -3.92
CA GLU A 188 -0.30 14.79 -3.22
C GLU A 188 -1.61 14.27 -2.64
N HIS A 189 -2.39 13.52 -3.43
CA HIS A 189 -3.63 12.90 -2.97
C HIS A 189 -3.41 11.86 -1.87
N MET A 190 -2.34 11.07 -1.98
CA MET A 190 -1.96 10.10 -0.94
C MET A 190 -1.33 10.76 0.30
N GLY A 191 -1.10 12.07 0.28
CA GLY A 191 -0.44 12.80 1.36
C GLY A 191 1.06 12.49 1.49
N ILE A 192 1.67 11.87 0.46
CA ILE A 192 3.09 11.53 0.44
C ILE A 192 3.85 12.80 0.02
N ARG A 193 4.50 13.48 0.97
CA ARG A 193 5.33 14.66 0.63
C ARG A 193 6.57 14.22 -0.14
N GLU A 194 6.97 15.03 -1.12
CA GLU A 194 8.13 14.76 -1.97
C GLU A 194 9.46 14.74 -1.19
N ASP A 195 9.48 15.40 -0.02
CA ASP A 195 10.58 15.41 0.96
C ASP A 195 10.35 14.47 2.16
N ASP A 196 9.35 13.59 2.11
CA ASP A 196 9.16 12.57 3.14
C ASP A 196 10.17 11.43 2.91
N ILE A 197 11.45 11.77 3.13
CA ILE A 197 12.44 10.79 3.56
C ILE A 197 11.84 10.25 4.84
N THR A 198 11.14 9.12 4.73
CA THR A 198 10.56 8.32 5.81
C THR A 198 11.27 8.65 7.11
N GLN A 199 10.64 9.46 7.97
CA GLN A 199 11.21 9.62 9.30
C GLN A 199 11.32 8.20 9.87
N PRO A 200 12.52 7.75 10.28
CA PRO A 200 12.68 6.41 10.82
C PRO A 200 11.64 6.20 11.91
N ALA A 201 11.01 5.03 11.93
CA ALA A 201 9.95 4.64 12.87
C ALA A 201 10.37 4.70 14.35
N SER A 202 11.63 5.05 14.62
CA SER A 202 12.14 5.46 15.91
C SER A 202 12.53 6.94 15.89
N ALA A 203 11.72 7.77 16.54
CA ALA A 203 12.21 9.02 17.09
C ALA A 203 12.86 8.69 18.44
N VAL A 204 14.19 8.73 18.53
CA VAL A 204 14.86 8.82 19.83
C VAL A 204 14.61 10.22 20.34
N ILE A 205 13.48 10.41 21.02
CA ILE A 205 13.21 11.63 21.77
C ILE A 205 14.12 11.56 22.99
N ASP A 206 15.05 12.51 23.09
CA ASP A 206 15.78 12.72 24.32
C ASP A 206 14.78 13.17 25.39
N LEU A 207 14.44 12.25 26.28
CA LEU A 207 13.51 12.46 27.39
C LEU A 207 14.23 13.22 28.53
N ASP A 208 15.08 14.18 28.17
CA ASP A 208 15.65 15.22 29.04
C ASP A 208 14.58 16.29 29.31
N ILE A 209 13.44 15.84 29.85
CA ILE A 209 12.46 16.70 30.50
C ILE A 209 13.20 17.45 31.61
N LYS A 210 13.38 18.76 31.43
CA LYS A 210 13.76 19.69 32.50
C LYS A 210 12.67 19.61 33.55
N TYR A 211 13.04 19.27 34.79
CA TYR A 211 12.14 19.34 35.92
C TYR A 211 11.50 20.74 35.98
N PRO A 212 10.18 20.87 36.10
CA PRO A 212 9.51 22.18 36.11
C PRO A 212 9.99 23.10 37.23
N GLY A 213 10.64 22.54 38.27
CA GLY A 213 11.27 23.28 39.37
C GLY A 213 12.80 23.43 39.30
N GLY A 214 13.45 23.12 38.16
CA GLY A 214 14.89 23.34 37.97
C GLY A 214 15.85 22.44 38.78
N GLY A 215 15.33 21.44 39.49
CA GLY A 215 16.12 20.52 40.32
C GLY A 215 16.69 19.31 39.55
N GLU A 216 17.72 18.67 40.12
CA GLU A 216 18.31 17.43 39.60
C GLU A 216 17.38 16.22 39.77
N ARG A 217 17.48 15.23 38.87
CA ARG A 217 16.69 13.98 38.94
C ARG A 217 17.18 13.10 40.09
N LEU A 218 16.24 12.57 40.89
CA LEU A 218 16.52 11.65 42.01
C LEU A 218 17.30 10.38 41.58
N THR A 219 17.08 9.91 40.35
CA THR A 219 17.69 8.67 39.83
C THR A 219 18.95 8.89 39.00
N HIS A 220 19.25 10.13 38.59
CA HIS A 220 20.44 10.48 37.81
C HIS A 220 21.02 11.86 38.23
N PRO A 221 21.51 12.01 39.47
CA PRO A 221 22.15 13.24 39.91
C PRO A 221 23.50 13.42 39.21
N ARG A 222 23.78 14.65 38.76
CA ARG A 222 24.99 14.98 37.97
C ARG A 222 26.28 14.72 38.76
N SER A 223 26.20 14.78 40.08
CA SER A 223 27.31 14.49 41.01
C SER A 223 27.87 13.07 40.88
N ARG A 224 27.06 12.08 40.46
CA ARG A 224 27.50 10.69 40.30
C ARG A 224 28.16 10.38 38.96
N ARG A 225 28.15 11.30 37.99
CA ARG A 225 28.77 11.10 36.66
C ARG A 225 30.27 11.40 36.63
N LYS A 226 30.85 11.97 37.70
CA LYS A 226 32.28 12.31 37.81
C LYS A 226 33.14 11.28 38.55
N MET A 227 32.59 10.10 38.89
CA MET A 227 33.38 8.99 39.43
C MET A 227 33.30 7.79 38.49
N ARG A 228 34.04 7.87 37.38
CA ARG A 228 34.63 6.75 36.65
C ARG A 228 35.61 7.27 35.61
#